data_AF-A0AB74CVA6-F1
#
_entry.id   AF-A0AB74CVA6-F1
#
_cell.length_a   1.000
_cell.length_b   1.000
_cell.length_c   1.000
_cell.angle_alpha   90.00
_cell.angle_beta   90.00
_cell.angle_gamma   90.00
#
_symmetry.space_group_name_H-M   'P 1'
#
loop_
_entity.id
_entity.type
_entity.pdbx_description
1 polymer ?
#
loop_
_entity_poly.entity_id
_entity_poly.type
_entity_poly.pdbx_seq_one_letter_code
_entity_poly.pdbx_strand_id
1 'polypeptide(L)'
;MGELMMRRRISKKRNYCSKIFISIVLLLGGTWLYQFPIKKHIATRALYQLLEEEYQLTDYDIFISRVVKDTKSGRGGVSIFFMVRNSLYEYEYDYSLEENNWLRGYYVRRGNYRSCDTLIFNDEE
;
A
#
# COMPACT_ATOMS: atom_id res chain seq x y z
N MET A 1 18.75 -37.27 41.03
CA MET A 1 17.82 -36.13 41.21
C MET A 1 18.24 -34.85 40.47
N GLY A 2 19.53 -34.54 40.32
CA GLY A 2 20.00 -33.30 39.66
C GLY A 2 19.69 -33.17 38.16
N GLU A 3 19.81 -34.24 37.36
CA GLU A 3 19.59 -34.19 35.90
C GLU A 3 18.13 -33.90 35.51
N LEU A 4 17.16 -34.45 36.25
CA LEU A 4 15.72 -34.21 36.02
C LEU A 4 15.34 -32.74 36.29
N MET A 5 15.97 -32.11 37.28
CA MET A 5 15.79 -30.67 37.55
C MET A 5 16.44 -29.80 36.47
N MET A 6 17.60 -30.19 35.93
CA MET A 6 18.27 -29.49 34.83
C MET A 6 17.44 -29.54 33.54
N ARG A 7 16.92 -30.73 33.15
CA ARG A 7 16.05 -30.87 31.97
C ARG A 7 14.75 -30.05 32.09
N ARG A 8 14.14 -29.98 33.28
CA ARG A 8 12.96 -29.12 33.54
C ARG A 8 13.27 -27.63 33.40
N ARG A 9 14.45 -27.16 33.84
CA ARG A 9 14.86 -25.76 33.65
C ARG A 9 15.05 -25.41 32.18
N ILE A 10 15.70 -26.29 31.40
CA ILE A 10 15.93 -26.09 29.96
C ILE A 10 14.59 -26.06 29.20
N SER A 11 13.67 -26.97 29.54
CA SER A 11 12.30 -27.00 28.97
C SER A 11 11.50 -25.73 29.30
N LYS A 12 11.52 -25.25 30.55
CA LYS A 12 10.88 -23.97 30.93
C LYS A 12 11.47 -22.78 30.19
N LYS A 13 12.81 -22.72 30.04
CA LYS A 13 13.50 -21.65 29.31
C LYS A 13 13.10 -21.62 27.83
N ARG A 14 13.01 -22.79 27.18
CA ARG A 14 12.60 -22.93 25.78
C ARG A 14 11.14 -22.51 25.55
N ASN A 15 10.22 -22.87 26.45
CA ASN A 15 8.83 -22.42 26.37
C ASN A 15 8.68 -20.91 26.58
N TYR A 16 9.50 -20.32 27.45
CA TYR A 16 9.50 -18.87 27.68
C TYR A 16 10.03 -18.11 26.45
N CYS A 17 11.15 -18.56 25.85
CA CYS A 17 11.66 -18.01 24.60
C CYS A 17 10.65 -18.16 23.44
N SER A 18 9.96 -19.29 23.35
CA SER A 18 8.94 -19.51 22.32
C SER A 18 7.72 -18.58 22.50
N LYS A 19 7.30 -18.32 23.73
CA LYS A 19 6.21 -17.37 24.04
C LYS A 19 6.59 -15.93 23.70
N ILE A 20 7.82 -15.51 24.05
CA ILE A 20 8.34 -14.18 23.70
C ILE A 20 8.36 -14.00 22.18
N PHE A 21 8.82 -15.02 21.44
CA PHE A 21 8.86 -14.96 19.98
C PHE A 21 7.47 -14.80 19.37
N ILE A 22 6.47 -15.56 19.83
CA ILE A 22 5.08 -15.44 19.38
C ILE A 22 4.51 -14.05 19.69
N SER A 23 4.77 -13.50 20.88
CA SER A 23 4.34 -12.15 21.24
C SER A 23 4.97 -11.06 20.34
N ILE A 24 6.25 -11.19 19.99
CA ILE A 24 6.93 -10.23 19.08
C ILE A 24 6.33 -10.32 17.67
N VAL A 25 6.09 -11.53 17.16
CA VAL A 25 5.48 -11.74 15.84
C VAL A 25 4.05 -11.18 15.80
N LEU A 26 3.27 -11.37 16.86
CA LEU A 26 1.91 -10.80 16.97
C LEU A 26 1.93 -9.27 17.03
N LEU A 27 2.87 -8.67 17.77
CA LEU A 27 3.04 -7.22 17.82
C LEU A 27 3.44 -6.64 16.46
N LEU A 28 4.42 -7.25 15.79
CA LEU A 28 4.87 -6.81 14.47
C LEU A 28 3.79 -7.01 13.39
N GLY A 29 3.05 -8.11 13.43
CA GLY A 29 1.93 -8.36 12.52
C GLY A 29 0.76 -7.40 12.75
N GLY A 30 0.45 -7.10 14.01
CA GLY A 30 -0.60 -6.16 14.39
C GLY A 30 -0.33 -4.72 13.95
N THR A 31 0.90 -4.24 14.12
CA THR A 31 1.29 -2.90 13.63
C THR A 31 1.25 -2.84 12.10
N TRP A 32 1.66 -3.91 11.42
CA TRP A 32 1.59 -3.99 9.96
C TRP A 32 0.16 -3.92 9.40
N LEU A 33 -0.78 -4.61 10.04
CA LEU A 33 -2.19 -4.59 9.65
C LEU A 33 -2.86 -3.23 9.92
N TYR A 34 -2.50 -2.56 11.01
CA TYR A 34 -3.10 -1.28 11.39
C TYR A 34 -2.60 -0.10 10.55
N GLN A 35 -1.35 -0.15 10.08
CA GLN A 35 -0.79 0.95 9.31
C GLN A 35 -1.41 1.08 7.91
N PHE A 36 -1.81 -0.03 7.28
CA PHE A 36 -2.27 0.01 5.89
C PHE A 36 -3.58 0.82 5.67
N PRO A 37 -4.64 0.70 6.48
CA PRO A 37 -5.85 1.52 6.34
C PRO A 37 -5.57 3.03 6.44
N ILE A 38 -4.70 3.44 7.37
CA ILE A 38 -4.31 4.84 7.55
C ILE A 38 -3.54 5.34 6.33
N LYS A 39 -2.53 4.57 5.89
CA LYS A 39 -1.73 4.85 4.69
C LYS A 39 -2.61 4.97 3.44
N LYS A 40 -3.58 4.07 3.28
CA LYS A 40 -4.59 4.12 2.22
C LYS A 40 -5.38 5.42 2.27
N HIS A 41 -5.91 5.81 3.42
CA HIS A 41 -6.71 7.03 3.54
C HIS A 41 -5.92 8.29 3.19
N ILE A 42 -4.69 8.41 3.69
CA ILE A 42 -3.80 9.54 3.37
C ILE A 42 -3.49 9.57 1.86
N ALA A 43 -3.11 8.44 1.28
CA ALA A 43 -2.78 8.36 -0.15
C ALA A 43 -3.98 8.70 -1.04
N THR A 44 -5.18 8.20 -0.70
CA THR A 44 -6.41 8.50 -1.44
C THR A 44 -6.76 9.99 -1.36
N ARG A 45 -6.64 10.61 -0.19
CA ARG A 45 -6.88 12.06 -0.06
C ARG A 45 -5.87 12.88 -0.85
N ALA A 46 -4.59 12.51 -0.79
CA ALA A 46 -3.54 13.15 -1.55
C ALA A 46 -3.74 12.99 -3.06
N LEU A 47 -4.29 11.86 -3.52
CA LEU A 47 -4.64 11.65 -4.93
C LEU A 47 -5.73 12.63 -5.38
N TYR A 48 -6.81 12.77 -4.61
CA TYR A 48 -7.88 13.72 -4.96
C TYR A 48 -7.36 15.15 -5.04
N GLN A 49 -6.56 15.57 -4.06
CA GLN A 49 -5.93 16.90 -4.07
C GLN A 49 -5.03 17.10 -5.29
N LEU A 50 -4.20 16.11 -5.63
CA LEU A 50 -3.34 16.17 -6.81
C LEU A 50 -4.14 16.34 -8.10
N LEU A 51 -5.23 15.57 -8.26
CA LEU A 51 -6.04 15.59 -9.46
C LEU A 51 -6.93 16.84 -9.57
N GLU A 52 -7.37 17.39 -8.44
CA GLU A 52 -8.06 18.68 -8.37
C GLU A 52 -7.10 19.82 -8.75
N GLU A 53 -5.88 19.83 -8.20
CA GLU A 53 -4.88 20.88 -8.48
C GLU A 53 -4.35 20.84 -9.92
N GLU A 54 -4.04 19.67 -10.46
CA GLU A 54 -3.41 19.56 -11.79
C GLU A 54 -4.39 19.50 -12.95
N TYR A 55 -5.56 18.89 -12.75
CA TYR A 55 -6.51 18.60 -13.83
C TYR A 55 -7.91 19.16 -13.58
N GLN A 56 -8.13 19.86 -12.46
CA GLN A 56 -9.45 20.38 -12.07
C GLN A 56 -10.52 19.28 -11.99
N LEU A 57 -10.09 18.05 -11.68
CA LEU A 57 -10.99 16.89 -11.54
C LEU A 57 -11.56 16.83 -10.13
N THR A 58 -12.86 16.58 -10.05
CA THR A 58 -13.54 16.38 -8.77
C THR A 58 -13.59 14.90 -8.40
N ASP A 59 -13.98 14.61 -7.16
CA ASP A 59 -14.23 13.25 -6.68
C ASP A 59 -15.30 12.50 -7.51
N TYR A 60 -16.22 13.21 -8.16
CA TYR A 60 -17.23 12.64 -9.06
C TYR A 60 -16.67 12.16 -10.41
N ASP A 61 -15.51 12.68 -10.81
CA ASP A 61 -14.85 12.36 -12.07
C ASP A 61 -13.91 11.16 -11.94
N ILE A 62 -13.57 10.78 -10.71
CA ILE A 62 -12.54 9.79 -10.39
C ILE A 62 -13.19 8.55 -9.75
N PHE A 63 -13.03 7.41 -10.42
CA PHE A 63 -13.45 6.12 -9.89
C PHE A 63 -12.22 5.32 -9.43
N ILE A 64 -12.02 5.18 -8.13
CA ILE A 64 -10.96 4.33 -7.57
C ILE A 64 -11.38 2.87 -7.66
N SER A 65 -10.67 2.09 -8.49
CA SER A 65 -10.96 0.67 -8.70
C SER A 65 -10.42 -0.20 -7.56
N ARG A 66 -9.18 0.04 -7.14
CA ARG A 66 -8.55 -0.66 -6.02
C ARG A 66 -7.38 0.11 -5.44
N VAL A 67 -7.10 -0.15 -4.17
CA VAL A 67 -5.92 0.38 -3.47
C VAL A 67 -5.14 -0.78 -2.88
N VAL A 68 -3.89 -0.93 -3.28
CA VAL A 68 -3.04 -2.07 -2.94
C VAL A 68 -1.83 -1.58 -2.18
N LYS A 69 -1.36 -2.39 -1.22
CA LYS A 69 -0.09 -2.11 -0.57
C LYS A 69 1.05 -2.27 -1.57
N ASP A 70 1.88 -1.25 -1.69
CA ASP A 70 3.09 -1.39 -2.47
C ASP A 70 4.04 -2.34 -1.74
N THR A 71 4.27 -3.49 -2.36
CA THR A 71 5.16 -4.55 -1.89
C THR A 71 6.40 -4.69 -2.78
N LYS A 72 6.44 -3.96 -3.91
CA LYS A 72 7.44 -4.13 -4.95
C LYS A 72 8.56 -3.10 -4.84
N SER A 73 8.25 -1.84 -4.55
CA SER A 73 9.23 -0.75 -4.63
C SER A 73 10.13 -0.64 -3.40
N GLY A 74 9.77 -1.28 -2.28
CA GLY A 74 10.45 -1.09 -0.99
C GLY A 74 10.21 0.29 -0.36
N ARG A 75 9.46 1.20 -1.00
CA ARG A 75 9.20 2.58 -0.53
C ARG A 75 8.13 2.70 0.55
N GLY A 76 7.58 1.58 1.02
CA GLY A 76 6.60 1.55 2.10
C GLY A 76 5.25 2.23 1.78
N GLY A 77 4.94 2.38 0.49
CA GLY A 77 3.85 3.17 -0.06
C GLY A 77 2.54 2.41 -0.33
N VAL A 78 1.72 3.02 -1.18
CA VAL A 78 0.41 2.51 -1.61
C VAL A 78 0.23 2.75 -3.11
N SER A 79 -0.18 1.71 -3.83
CA SER A 79 -0.55 1.78 -5.25
C SER A 79 -2.05 2.00 -5.37
N ILE A 80 -2.47 3.10 -5.99
CA ILE A 80 -3.87 3.43 -6.23
C ILE A 80 -4.18 3.25 -7.71
N PHE A 81 -5.15 2.38 -7.99
CA PHE A 81 -5.68 2.17 -9.32
C PHE A 81 -7.00 2.92 -9.45
N PHE A 82 -7.12 3.74 -10.49
CA PHE A 82 -8.31 4.55 -10.70
C PHE A 82 -8.58 4.78 -12.19
N MET A 83 -9.82 5.10 -12.50
CA MET A 83 -10.27 5.51 -13.82
C MET A 83 -10.82 6.92 -13.72
N VAL A 84 -10.67 7.69 -14.78
CA VAL A 84 -11.29 9.01 -14.90
C VAL A 84 -12.44 8.92 -15.89
N ARG A 85 -13.57 9.58 -15.61
CA ARG A 85 -14.81 9.48 -16.40
C ARG A 85 -14.58 9.67 -17.90
N ASN A 86 -13.74 10.64 -18.28
CA ASN A 86 -13.45 10.97 -19.68
C ASN A 86 -12.15 10.33 -20.19
N SER A 87 -11.77 9.17 -19.65
CA SER A 87 -10.56 8.46 -20.06
C SER A 87 -10.82 6.97 -20.26
N LEU A 88 -10.17 6.40 -21.27
CA LEU A 88 -10.25 4.96 -21.58
C LEU A 88 -9.26 4.11 -20.78
N TYR A 89 -8.36 4.75 -20.02
CA TYR A 89 -7.26 4.08 -19.34
C TYR A 89 -7.53 3.92 -17.85
N GLU A 90 -7.04 2.81 -17.28
CA GLU A 90 -6.88 2.66 -15.83
C GLU A 90 -5.49 3.15 -15.46
N TYR A 91 -5.43 4.11 -14.55
CA TYR A 91 -4.20 4.73 -14.06
C TYR A 91 -3.75 4.02 -12.79
N GLU A 92 -2.43 3.91 -12.59
CA GLU A 92 -1.78 3.45 -11.36
C GLU A 92 -0.88 4.55 -10.85
N TYR A 93 -1.24 5.14 -9.71
CA TYR A 93 -0.39 6.10 -9.01
C TYR A 93 0.14 5.45 -7.74
N ASP A 94 1.47 5.32 -7.69
CA ASP A 94 2.21 4.78 -6.56
C ASP A 94 2.65 5.93 -5.65
N TYR A 95 2.09 5.98 -4.44
CA TYR A 95 2.41 7.00 -3.45
C TYR A 95 3.42 6.49 -2.44
N SER A 96 4.61 7.10 -2.39
CA SER A 96 5.56 6.91 -1.30
C SER A 96 5.21 7.83 -0.14
N LEU A 97 4.83 7.26 1.01
CA LEU A 97 4.59 8.02 2.23
C LEU A 97 5.89 8.48 2.91
N GLU A 98 6.99 7.75 2.69
CA GLU A 98 8.29 8.08 3.28
C GLU A 98 8.93 9.28 2.57
N GLU A 99 8.85 9.29 1.23
CA GLU A 99 9.41 10.36 0.41
C GLU A 99 8.38 11.45 0.05
N ASN A 100 7.11 11.27 0.45
CA ASN A 100 5.97 12.12 0.09
C ASN A 100 5.93 12.42 -1.42
N ASN A 101 6.10 11.38 -2.25
CA ASN A 101 6.19 11.52 -3.70
C ASN A 101 5.25 10.56 -4.44
N TRP A 102 4.98 10.92 -5.69
CA TRP A 102 4.17 10.13 -6.61
C TRP A 102 5.06 9.53 -7.70
N LEU A 103 4.85 8.25 -7.98
CA LEU A 103 5.24 7.60 -9.22
C LEU A 103 3.96 7.39 -10.05
N ARG A 104 3.92 7.99 -11.23
CA ARG A 104 2.72 8.01 -12.08
C ARG A 104 2.87 7.04 -13.26
N GLY A 105 1.79 6.33 -13.56
CA GLY A 105 1.70 5.49 -14.73
C GLY A 105 0.26 5.11 -15.05
N TYR A 106 0.09 4.44 -16.19
CA TYR A 106 -1.19 3.83 -16.55
C TYR A 106 -1.01 2.42 -17.09
N TYR A 107 -2.04 1.60 -16.87
CA TYR A 107 -2.16 0.30 -17.51
C TYR A 107 -2.96 0.43 -18.80
N VAL A 108 -2.33 0.01 -19.90
CA VAL A 108 -3.10 -0.30 -21.10
C VAL A 108 -3.72 -1.67 -20.88
N ARG A 109 -5.03 -1.82 -21.13
CA ARG A 109 -5.85 -3.05 -20.97
C ARG A 109 -5.32 -4.30 -21.72
N ARG A 110 -4.15 -4.20 -22.37
CA ARG A 110 -3.36 -5.29 -22.99
C ARG A 110 -2.12 -5.71 -22.19
N GLY A 111 -2.02 -5.36 -20.91
CA GLY A 111 -0.95 -5.84 -20.01
C GLY A 111 0.38 -5.10 -20.14
N ASN A 112 0.43 -4.01 -20.92
CA ASN A 112 1.62 -3.16 -21.01
C ASN A 112 1.46 -1.96 -20.07
N TYR A 113 2.35 -1.87 -19.09
CA TYR A 113 2.55 -0.67 -18.29
C TYR A 113 3.24 0.39 -19.15
N ARG A 114 2.71 1.61 -19.16
CA ARG A 114 3.43 2.78 -19.65
C ARG A 114 3.51 3.79 -18.52
N SER A 115 4.74 4.12 -18.15
CA SER A 115 4.99 5.28 -17.29
C SER A 115 4.67 6.53 -18.11
N CYS A 116 3.84 7.39 -17.53
CA CYS A 116 3.48 8.67 -18.10
C CYS A 116 3.07 9.60 -16.97
N ASP A 117 3.50 10.84 -17.07
CA ASP A 117 3.28 11.84 -16.03
C ASP A 117 1.92 12.54 -16.16
N THR A 118 1.23 12.33 -17.29
CA THR A 118 -0.02 13.01 -17.65
C THR A 118 -1.20 12.08 -17.90
N LEU A 119 -2.40 12.54 -17.52
CA LEU A 119 -3.66 11.90 -17.87
C LEU A 119 -3.98 12.12 -19.35
N ILE A 120 -4.49 11.08 -20.01
CA ILE A 120 -4.93 11.12 -21.41
C ILE A 120 -6.45 11.07 -21.41
N PHE A 121 -7.07 12.18 -21.77
CA PHE A 121 -8.51 12.27 -21.93
C PHE A 121 -8.89 11.85 -23.35
N ASN A 122 -10.09 11.27 -23.49
CA ASN A 122 -10.71 11.25 -24.81
C ASN A 122 -11.10 12.69 -25.12
N ASP A 123 -10.61 13.20 -26.25
CA ASP A 123 -11.24 14.36 -26.87
C ASP A 123 -12.65 13.90 -27.27
N GLU A 124 -13.66 14.28 -26.49
CA GLU A 124 -15.05 14.21 -26.95
C GLU A 124 -15.22 15.29 -28.01
N GLU A 125 -15.40 14.84 -29.25
CA GLU A 125 -15.99 15.62 -30.36
C GLU A 125 -17.50 15.77 -30.16
#